data_AF-A0A530QEJ7-F1
#
_entry.id   AF-A0A530QEJ7-F1
#
_cell.length_a   1.000
_cell.length_b   1.000
_cell.length_c   1.000
_cell.angle_alpha   90.00
_cell.angle_beta   90.00
_cell.angle_gamma   90.00
#
_symmetry.space_group_name_H-M   'P 1'
#
loop_
_entity.id
_entity.type
_entity.pdbx_description
1 polymer ?
#
loop_
_entity_poly.entity_id
_entity_poly.type
_entity_poly.pdbx_seq_one_letter_code
_entity_poly.pdbx_strand_id
1 'polypeptide(L)'
;IMEMVAGRGSDLRGLYAGFSARGAVLAAMMAERGITGIDKAFEGEYGFMRTYFNGQYDRQAIVRNLGSEFLGSGTLYKRWPCVGTAHS
;
A
#
# COMPACT_ATOMS: atom_id res chain seq x y z
N ILE A 1 -11.61 8.30 8.14
CA ILE A 1 -11.56 8.49 6.67
C ILE A 1 -10.57 9.64 6.41
N MET A 2 -9.66 9.49 5.44
CA MET A 2 -8.66 10.51 5.11
C MET A 2 -9.21 11.51 4.07
N GLU A 3 -8.81 12.78 4.15
CA GLU A 3 -9.22 13.83 3.18
C GLU A 3 -8.83 13.50 1.74
N MET A 4 -7.73 12.78 1.52
CA MET A 4 -7.37 12.27 0.19
C MET A 4 -8.53 11.45 -0.44
N VAL A 5 -9.31 10.74 0.38
CA VAL A 5 -10.38 9.85 -0.08
C VAL A 5 -11.74 10.55 -0.17
N ALA A 6 -12.05 11.45 0.76
CA ALA A 6 -13.37 12.08 0.89
C ALA A 6 -13.45 13.54 0.42
N GLY A 7 -12.30 14.21 0.29
CA GLY A 7 -12.21 15.58 -0.19
C GLY A 7 -12.73 15.74 -1.63
N ARG A 8 -13.27 16.92 -1.93
CA ARG A 8 -13.84 17.26 -3.25
C ARG A 8 -13.09 18.45 -3.85
N GLY A 9 -13.19 18.61 -5.17
CA GLY A 9 -12.60 19.76 -5.88
C GLY A 9 -11.10 19.65 -6.14
N SER A 10 -10.56 18.44 -6.19
CA SER A 10 -9.13 18.20 -6.46
C SER A 10 -8.95 17.01 -7.40
N ASP A 11 -7.97 17.11 -8.30
CA ASP A 11 -7.52 16.00 -9.16
C ASP A 11 -6.69 14.96 -8.41
N LEU A 12 -6.30 15.26 -7.16
CA LEU A 12 -5.41 14.41 -6.36
C LEU A 12 -5.98 12.99 -6.20
N ARG A 13 -7.30 12.83 -6.18
CA ARG A 13 -7.96 11.51 -6.10
C ARG A 13 -7.65 10.60 -7.30
N GLY A 14 -7.44 11.17 -8.48
CA GLY A 14 -7.02 10.43 -9.68
C GLY A 14 -5.51 10.20 -9.74
N LEU A 15 -4.72 11.06 -9.08
CA LEU A 15 -3.26 11.08 -9.19
C LEU A 15 -2.54 10.30 -8.08
N TYR A 16 -3.12 10.19 -6.88
CA TYR A 16 -2.37 9.74 -5.70
C TYR A 16 -1.74 8.34 -5.86
N ALA A 17 -2.43 7.42 -6.53
CA ALA A 17 -1.92 6.07 -6.79
C ALA A 17 -0.70 6.08 -7.71
N GLY A 18 -0.59 7.08 -8.60
CA GLY A 18 0.54 7.26 -9.49
C GLY A 18 1.85 7.56 -8.74
N PHE A 19 1.79 8.29 -7.62
CA PHE A 19 3.00 8.56 -6.82
C PHE A 19 3.56 7.30 -6.18
N SER A 20 2.69 6.47 -5.58
CA SER A 20 3.11 5.19 -5.00
C SER A 20 3.62 4.23 -6.07
N ALA A 21 2.95 4.15 -7.23
CA ALA A 21 3.38 3.32 -8.36
C ALA A 21 4.77 3.75 -8.87
N ARG A 22 4.99 5.06 -9.08
CA ARG A 22 6.29 5.60 -9.48
C ARG A 22 7.39 5.27 -8.47
N GLY A 23 7.11 5.46 -7.18
CA GLY A 23 8.06 5.16 -6.11
C GLY A 23 8.47 3.69 -6.08
N ALA A 24 7.51 2.77 -6.23
CA ALA A 24 7.76 1.33 -6.24
C ALA A 24 8.63 0.89 -7.44
N VAL A 25 8.30 1.36 -8.64
CA VAL A 25 9.08 1.05 -9.85
C VAL A 25 10.51 1.59 -9.72
N LEU A 26 10.67 2.84 -9.26
CA LEU A 26 11.98 3.43 -9.04
C LEU A 26 12.80 2.63 -8.01
N ALA A 27 12.19 2.22 -6.89
CA ALA A 27 12.85 1.41 -5.88
C ALA A 27 13.33 0.06 -6.42
N ALA A 28 12.51 -0.63 -7.21
CA ALA A 28 12.88 -1.88 -7.85
C ALA A 28 14.06 -1.70 -8.81
N MET A 29 14.05 -0.65 -9.63
CA MET A 29 15.14 -0.32 -10.56
C MET A 29 16.45 0.05 -9.85
N MET A 30 16.37 0.67 -8.68
CA MET A 30 17.54 0.96 -7.84
C MET A 30 18.13 -0.33 -7.25
N ALA A 31 17.28 -1.21 -6.72
CA ALA A 31 17.69 -2.51 -6.18
C ALA A 31 18.34 -3.39 -7.27
N GLU A 32 17.77 -3.41 -8.48
CA GLU A 32 18.36 -4.09 -9.64
C GLU A 32 19.79 -3.61 -9.95
N ARG A 33 20.08 -2.33 -9.68
CA ARG A 33 21.41 -1.72 -9.87
C ARG A 33 22.34 -1.88 -8.66
N GLY A 34 21.96 -2.69 -7.67
CA GLY A 34 22.77 -2.98 -6.49
C GLY A 34 22.72 -1.92 -5.39
N ILE A 35 21.79 -0.95 -5.47
CA ILE A 35 21.55 -0.02 -4.36
C ILE A 35 20.89 -0.80 -3.21
N THR A 36 21.54 -0.78 -2.05
CA THR A 36 21.07 -1.48 -0.85
C THR A 36 20.14 -0.61 0.00
N GLY A 37 19.42 -1.23 0.93
CA GLY A 37 18.51 -0.58 1.87
C GLY A 37 18.75 -1.01 3.31
N ILE A 38 17.93 -0.48 4.22
CA ILE A 38 17.98 -0.81 5.66
C ILE A 38 17.38 -2.21 5.87
N ASP A 39 18.12 -3.08 6.55
CA ASP A 39 17.75 -4.47 6.84
C ASP A 39 16.48 -4.61 7.70
N LYS A 40 16.16 -3.59 8.52
CA LYS A 40 14.99 -3.51 9.40
C LYS A 40 14.00 -2.41 9.01
N ALA A 41 13.87 -2.10 7.72
CA ALA A 41 13.00 -1.02 7.22
C ALA A 41 11.54 -1.10 7.71
N PHE A 42 11.00 -2.32 7.91
CA PHE A 42 9.62 -2.51 8.37
C PHE A 42 9.50 -2.62 9.90
N GLU A 43 10.34 -3.45 10.53
CA GLU A 43 10.14 -3.91 11.92
C GLU A 43 11.11 -3.29 12.94
N GLY A 44 12.08 -2.50 12.49
CA GLY A 44 13.02 -1.81 13.36
C GLY A 44 12.33 -0.85 14.34
N GLU A 45 13.09 -0.38 15.34
CA GLU A 45 12.60 0.61 16.31
C GLU A 45 12.05 1.87 15.61
N TYR A 46 12.69 2.30 14.52
CA TYR A 46 12.25 3.40 13.66
C TYR A 46 11.69 2.91 12.31
N GLY A 47 11.24 1.66 12.27
CA GLY A 47 10.70 1.02 11.07
C GLY A 47 9.24 1.42 10.80
N PHE A 48 8.81 1.17 9.56
CA PHE A 48 7.49 1.53 9.04
C PHE A 48 6.33 1.15 9.97
N MET A 49 6.35 -0.06 10.54
CA MET A 49 5.27 -0.54 11.40
C MET A 49 5.17 0.27 12.70
N ARG A 50 6.30 0.68 13.28
CA ARG A 50 6.28 1.50 14.49
C ARG A 50 5.88 2.94 14.19
N THR A 51 6.40 3.50 13.10
CA THR A 51 6.11 4.88 12.68
C THR A 51 4.64 5.10 12.33
N TYR A 52 4.02 4.19 11.58
CA TYR A 52 2.66 4.42 11.04
C TYR A 52 1.56 3.64 11.75
N PHE A 53 1.90 2.54 12.43
CA PHE A 53 0.93 1.67 13.10
C PHE A 53 1.17 1.55 14.60
N ASN A 54 2.06 2.37 15.17
CA ASN A 54 2.43 2.31 16.58
C ASN A 54 2.88 0.90 17.03
N GLY A 55 3.45 0.13 16.09
CA GLY A 55 3.87 -1.26 16.33
C GLY A 55 2.70 -2.26 16.45
N GLN A 56 1.46 -1.84 16.25
CA GLN A 56 0.26 -2.67 16.33
C GLN A 56 -0.06 -3.27 14.96
N TYR A 57 0.38 -4.50 14.72
CA TYR A 57 0.08 -5.24 13.49
C TYR A 57 0.17 -6.75 13.76
N ASP A 58 -0.57 -7.53 12.98
CA ASP A 58 -0.48 -8.99 13.00
C ASP A 58 0.52 -9.47 11.94
N ARG A 59 1.75 -9.75 12.37
CA ARG A 59 2.78 -10.29 11.48
C ARG A 59 2.39 -11.63 10.87
N GLN A 60 1.77 -12.51 11.67
CA GLN A 60 1.41 -13.85 11.20
C GLN A 60 0.37 -13.74 10.09
N ALA A 61 -0.57 -12.80 10.19
CA ALA A 61 -1.53 -12.54 9.12
C ALA A 61 -0.88 -12.05 7.81
N ILE A 62 0.18 -11.25 7.89
CA ILE A 62 0.88 -10.71 6.70
C ILE A 62 1.62 -11.82 5.94
N VAL A 63 2.28 -12.74 6.65
CA VAL A 63 3.13 -13.77 6.03
C VAL A 63 2.42 -15.11 5.79
N ARG A 64 1.19 -15.25 6.27
CA ARG A 64 0.39 -16.48 6.10
C ARG A 64 0.24 -16.81 4.61
N ASN A 65 0.60 -18.03 4.24
CA ASN A 65 0.48 -18.58 2.88
C ASN A 65 1.21 -17.74 1.80
N LEU A 66 2.23 -16.98 2.19
CA LEU A 66 3.02 -16.20 1.24
C LEU A 66 3.70 -17.13 0.21
N GLY A 67 3.44 -16.88 -1.07
CA GLY A 67 3.97 -17.69 -2.17
C GLY A 67 3.13 -18.91 -2.55
N SER A 68 2.08 -19.24 -1.79
CA SER A 68 1.14 -20.33 -2.12
C SER A 68 -0.29 -19.85 -2.36
N GLU A 69 -0.73 -18.79 -1.67
CA GLU A 69 -2.05 -18.20 -1.83
C GLU A 69 -1.95 -16.78 -2.41
N PHE A 70 -2.72 -16.52 -3.47
CA PHE A 70 -2.77 -15.23 -4.14
C PHE A 70 -4.19 -14.67 -4.08
N LEU A 71 -4.39 -13.60 -3.30
CA LEU A 71 -5.71 -13.01 -3.04
C LEU A 71 -6.25 -12.12 -4.18
N GLY A 72 -5.58 -12.10 -5.34
CA GLY A 72 -5.93 -11.23 -6.46
C GLY A 72 -7.36 -11.44 -6.97
N SER A 73 -7.86 -12.68 -6.94
CA SER A 73 -9.22 -13.03 -7.33
C SER A 73 -10.32 -12.43 -6.45
N GLY A 74 -10.00 -12.00 -5.22
CA GLY A 74 -10.92 -11.29 -4.34
C GLY A 74 -11.12 -9.82 -4.70
N THR A 75 -10.42 -9.30 -5.71
CA THR A 75 -10.54 -7.90 -6.13
C THR A 75 -11.91 -7.64 -6.77
N LEU A 76 -12.62 -6.65 -6.24
CA LEU A 76 -13.94 -6.26 -6.73
C LEU A 76 -13.86 -5.33 -7.95
N TYR A 77 -14.75 -5.55 -8.91
CA TYR A 77 -15.00 -4.62 -10.01
C TYR A 77 -16.14 -3.67 -9.66
N LYS A 78 -15.88 -2.36 -9.72
CA LYS A 78 -16.91 -1.35 -9.47
C LYS A 78 -17.85 -1.24 -10.66
N ARG A 79 -19.15 -1.31 -10.40
CA ARG A 79 -20.19 -1.07 -11.41
C ARG A 79 -20.35 0.42 -11.72
N TRP A 80 -20.16 1.26 -10.70
CA TRP A 80 -20.35 2.71 -10.80
C TRP A 80 -19.09 3.45 -10.32
N PRO A 81 -18.79 4.64 -10.87
CA PRO A 81 -17.63 5.44 -10.48
C PRO A 81 -17.85 6.17 -9.16
N CYS A 82 -18.24 5.45 -8.10
CA CYS A 82 -18.47 5.99 -6.77
C CYS A 82 -17.61 5.30 -5.70
N VAL A 83 -17.69 5.80 -4.47
CA VAL A 83 -17.01 5.19 -3.31
C VAL A 83 -17.49 3.76 -3.09
N GLY A 84 -16.61 2.88 -2.62
CA GLY A 84 -16.93 1.45 -2.47
C GLY A 84 -18.14 1.19 -1.58
N THR A 85 -18.30 1.98 -0.51
CA THR A 85 -19.41 1.89 0.43
C THR A 85 -20.77 2.30 -0.16
N ALA A 86 -20.80 2.96 -1.32
CA ALA A 86 -22.04 3.34 -2.01
C ALA A 86 -22.56 2.26 -2.97
N HIS A 87 -21.97 1.07 -2.95
CA HIS A 87 -22.38 -0.07 -3.77
C HIS A 87 -23.23 -1.11 -3.00
N SER A 88 -23.58 -0.83 -1.74
CA SER A 88 -24.40 -1.68 -0.86
C SER A 88 -25.84 -1.22 -0.82
#